data_AF-A0A5B1CD46-F1
#
_entry.id   AF-A0A5B1CD46-F1
#
_cell.length_a   1.000
_cell.length_b   1.000
_cell.length_c   1.000
_cell.angle_alpha   90.00
_cell.angle_beta   90.00
_cell.angle_gamma   90.00
#
_symmetry.space_group_name_H-M   'P 1'
#
loop_
_entity.id
_entity.type
_entity.pdbx_description
1 polymer ?
#
loop_
_entity_poly.entity_id
_entity_poly.type
_entity_poly.pdbx_seq_one_letter_code
_entity_poly.pdbx_strand_id
1 'polypeptide(L)'
;MTNKKEIHAANEKIRARFAAAFATMTPERAQRIREAYYKAAEGLATLSEELEMADADAGELMNGILLEEHYIARMALDKFDESDLGTFV
;
A
#
# COMPACT_ATOMS: atom_id res chain seq x y z
N MET A 1 -17.51 -19.81 -8.78
CA MET A 1 -17.87 -18.78 -7.79
C MET A 1 -17.43 -19.30 -6.43
N THR A 2 -16.35 -18.75 -5.86
CA THR A 2 -15.83 -19.18 -4.56
C THR A 2 -16.81 -18.76 -3.46
N ASN A 3 -17.14 -19.67 -2.54
CA ASN A 3 -18.14 -19.42 -1.51
C ASN A 3 -17.62 -18.38 -0.50
N LYS A 4 -18.47 -17.45 -0.04
CA LYS A 4 -18.12 -16.43 0.98
C LYS A 4 -17.50 -17.04 2.25
N LYS A 5 -17.89 -18.26 2.62
CA LYS A 5 -17.29 -19.02 3.74
C LYS A 5 -15.85 -19.45 3.47
N GLU A 6 -15.53 -19.84 2.23
CA GLU A 6 -14.18 -20.27 1.84
C GLU A 6 -13.21 -19.09 1.82
N ILE A 7 -13.65 -17.93 1.32
CA ILE A 7 -12.87 -16.69 1.34
C ILE A 7 -12.58 -16.24 2.77
N HIS A 8 -13.60 -16.27 3.65
CA HIS A 8 -13.42 -15.90 5.06
C HIS A 8 -12.40 -16.82 5.76
N ALA A 9 -12.52 -18.15 5.58
CA ALA A 9 -11.59 -19.11 6.16
C ALA A 9 -10.16 -18.98 5.62
N ALA A 10 -9.98 -18.62 4.35
CA ALA A 10 -8.67 -18.35 3.76
C ALA A 10 -8.02 -17.09 4.38
N ASN A 11 -8.79 -16.02 4.54
CA ASN A 11 -8.31 -14.77 5.15
C ASN A 11 -7.93 -14.96 6.62
N GLU A 12 -8.66 -15.78 7.37
CA GLU A 12 -8.34 -16.11 8.76
C GLU A 12 -7.00 -16.87 8.88
N LYS A 13 -6.73 -17.83 7.98
CA LYS A 13 -5.43 -18.53 7.93
C LYS A 13 -4.27 -17.60 7.64
N ILE A 14 -4.46 -16.63 6.74
CA ILE A 14 -3.44 -15.63 6.42
C ILE A 14 -3.14 -14.76 7.65
N ARG A 15 -4.17 -14.23 8.31
CA ARG A 15 -4.02 -13.45 9.54
C ARG A 15 -3.31 -14.24 10.64
N ALA A 16 -3.63 -15.52 10.81
CA ALA A 16 -2.96 -16.38 11.78
C ALA A 16 -1.46 -16.56 11.47
N ARG A 17 -1.07 -16.65 10.19
CA ARG A 17 0.33 -16.73 9.77
C ARG A 17 1.09 -15.43 10.05
N PHE A 18 0.47 -14.28 9.77
CA PHE A 18 1.05 -12.97 10.12
C PHE A 18 1.20 -12.82 11.64
N ALA A 19 0.19 -13.20 12.42
CA ALA A 19 0.26 -13.20 13.88
C ALA A 19 1.41 -14.06 14.41
N ALA A 20 1.54 -15.29 13.89
CA ALA A 20 2.64 -16.17 14.25
C ALA A 20 4.01 -15.56 13.89
N ALA A 21 4.14 -14.95 12.71
CA ALA A 21 5.38 -14.29 12.30
C ALA A 21 5.75 -13.13 13.24
N PHE A 22 4.81 -12.22 13.52
CA PHE A 22 5.04 -11.07 14.40
C PHE A 22 5.26 -11.47 15.87
N ALA A 23 4.65 -12.56 16.34
CA ALA A 23 4.85 -13.08 17.69
C ALA A 23 6.29 -13.56 17.94
N THR A 24 7.04 -13.90 16.89
CA THR A 24 8.46 -14.26 17.01
C THR A 24 9.41 -13.06 17.01
N MET A 25 8.89 -11.85 16.79
CA MET A 25 9.68 -10.62 16.74
C MET A 25 9.70 -9.90 18.09
N THR A 26 10.73 -9.09 18.32
CA THR A 26 10.68 -8.12 19.42
C THR A 26 9.62 -7.05 19.14
N PRO A 27 9.00 -6.45 20.18
CA PRO A 27 8.02 -5.38 20.00
C PRO A 27 8.54 -4.22 19.14
N GLU A 28 9.81 -3.85 19.29
CA GLU A 28 10.44 -2.75 18.55
C GLU A 28 10.62 -3.09 17.07
N ARG A 29 10.96 -4.34 16.74
CA ARG A 29 11.08 -4.76 15.35
C ARG A 29 9.70 -4.79 14.67
N ALA A 30 8.70 -5.34 15.35
CA ALA A 30 7.33 -5.33 14.86
C ALA A 30 6.85 -3.89 14.59
N GLN A 31 7.11 -2.98 15.52
CA GLN A 31 6.73 -1.57 15.39
C GLN A 31 7.45 -0.89 14.22
N ARG A 32 8.76 -1.10 14.04
CA ARG A 32 9.49 -0.53 12.90
C ARG A 32 8.96 -0.99 11.54
N ILE A 33 8.51 -2.25 11.43
CA ILE A 33 7.91 -2.76 10.19
C ILE A 33 6.60 -2.02 9.91
N ARG A 34 5.74 -1.87 10.93
CA ARG A 34 4.47 -1.13 10.82
C ARG A 34 4.68 0.30 10.36
N GLU A 35 5.59 1.02 11.02
CA GLU A 35 5.89 2.41 10.70
C GLU A 35 6.50 2.57 9.31
N ALA A 36 7.41 1.68 8.92
CA ALA A 36 8.02 1.73 7.59
C ALA A 36 6.99 1.50 6.48
N TYR A 37 6.05 0.57 6.68
CA TYR A 37 4.98 0.29 5.74
C TYR A 37 4.09 1.53 5.52
N TYR A 38 3.61 2.17 6.61
CA TYR A 38 2.77 3.36 6.46
C TYR A 38 3.52 4.56 5.90
N LYS A 39 4.78 4.78 6.31
CA LYS A 39 5.60 5.86 5.72
C LYS A 39 5.80 5.68 4.21
N ALA A 40 5.95 4.45 3.75
CA ALA A 40 6.04 4.17 2.32
C ALA A 40 4.71 4.43 1.60
N ALA A 41 3.58 4.00 2.18
CA ALA A 41 2.25 4.26 1.63
C ALA A 41 1.94 5.77 1.56
N GLU A 42 2.18 6.50 2.65
CA GLU A 42 2.03 7.95 2.73
C GLU A 42 2.91 8.66 1.70
N GLY A 43 4.18 8.26 1.58
CA GLY A 43 5.09 8.82 0.59
C GLY A 43 4.62 8.60 -0.86
N LEU A 44 4.08 7.41 -1.18
CA LEU A 44 3.50 7.13 -2.50
C LEU A 44 2.23 7.95 -2.76
N ALA A 45 1.37 8.13 -1.76
CA ALA A 45 0.18 8.95 -1.88
C ALA A 45 0.53 10.41 -2.15
N THR A 46 1.44 10.99 -1.36
CA THR A 46 1.94 12.36 -1.57
C THR A 46 2.60 12.49 -2.95
N LEU A 47 3.44 11.55 -3.36
CA LEU A 47 4.07 11.58 -4.68
C LEU A 47 3.02 11.61 -5.81
N SER A 48 2.02 10.74 -5.72
CA SER A 48 0.93 10.66 -6.70
C SER A 48 0.17 11.99 -6.79
N GLU A 49 -0.20 12.59 -5.67
CA GLU A 49 -0.94 13.86 -5.61
C GLU A 49 -0.11 15.02 -6.18
N GLU A 50 1.15 15.15 -5.77
CA GLU A 50 2.04 16.22 -6.24
C GLU A 50 2.31 16.13 -7.75
N LEU A 51 2.45 14.92 -8.30
CA LEU A 51 2.63 14.72 -9.74
C LEU A 51 1.40 15.14 -10.55
N GLU A 52 0.20 14.82 -10.06
CA GLU A 52 -1.07 15.22 -10.71
C GLU A 52 -1.23 16.74 -10.70
N MET A 53 -1.00 17.37 -9.55
CA MET A 53 -1.09 18.82 -9.42
C MET A 53 -0.06 19.54 -10.29
N ALA A 54 1.18 19.07 -10.32
CA ALA A 54 2.24 19.67 -11.13
C ALA A 54 1.96 19.55 -12.63
N ASP A 55 1.39 18.45 -13.10
CA ASP A 55 0.98 18.30 -14.51
C ASP A 55 -0.17 19.28 -14.84
N ALA A 56 -1.18 19.35 -13.96
CA ALA A 56 -2.33 20.24 -14.12
C ALA A 56 -1.94 21.73 -14.16
N ASP A 57 -1.01 22.15 -13.29
CA ASP A 57 -0.51 23.53 -13.23
C ASP A 57 0.31 23.91 -14.47
N ALA A 58 1.05 22.96 -15.04
CA ALA A 58 1.85 23.19 -16.24
C ALA A 58 1.04 23.12 -17.54
N GLY A 59 -0.10 22.43 -17.54
CA GLY A 59 -0.98 22.28 -18.69
C GLY A 59 -0.28 21.63 -19.89
N GLU A 60 -0.51 22.17 -21.10
CA GLU A 60 0.07 21.61 -22.33
C GLU A 60 1.62 21.58 -22.35
N LEU A 61 2.30 22.29 -21.45
CA LEU A 61 3.77 22.31 -21.37
C LEU A 61 4.37 20.95 -20.99
N MET A 62 3.67 20.16 -20.19
CA MET A 62 4.15 18.84 -19.74
C MET A 62 3.61 17.69 -20.58
N ASN A 63 2.61 17.94 -21.43
CA ASN A 63 1.99 16.94 -22.31
C ASN A 63 1.62 15.63 -21.57
N GLY A 64 1.23 15.71 -20.29
CA GLY A 64 0.85 14.57 -19.48
C GLY A 64 2.00 13.69 -18.96
N ILE A 65 3.27 14.09 -19.10
CA ILE A 65 4.40 13.24 -18.69
C ILE A 65 4.41 12.98 -17.17
N LEU A 66 4.01 13.96 -16.35
CA LEU A 66 3.94 13.76 -14.90
C LEU A 66 2.68 12.99 -14.52
N LEU A 67 1.61 13.11 -15.31
CA LEU A 67 0.42 12.29 -15.16
C LEU A 67 0.70 10.79 -15.42
N GLU A 68 1.59 10.46 -16.36
CA GLU A 68 2.05 9.07 -16.56
C GLU A 68 2.76 8.52 -15.31
N GLU A 69 3.64 9.30 -14.69
CA GLU A 69 4.33 8.91 -13.45
C GLU A 69 3.36 8.83 -12.25
N HIS A 70 2.35 9.71 -12.19
CA HIS A 70 1.26 9.63 -11.20
C HIS A 70 0.59 8.25 -11.24
N TYR A 71 0.27 7.72 -12.44
CA TYR A 71 -0.35 6.41 -12.56
C TYR A 71 0.55 5.29 -12.05
N ILE A 72 1.87 5.37 -12.27
CA ILE A 72 2.82 4.40 -11.74
C ILE A 72 2.82 4.45 -10.20
N ALA A 73 2.88 5.65 -9.62
CA ALA A 73 2.81 5.83 -8.17
C ALA A 73 1.49 5.27 -7.60
N ARG A 74 0.36 5.50 -8.28
CA ARG A 74 -0.93 5.01 -7.85
C ARG A 74 -1.05 3.49 -7.95
N MET A 75 -0.51 2.88 -9.01
CA MET A 75 -0.43 1.42 -9.15
C MET A 75 0.42 0.79 -8.04
N ALA A 76 1.51 1.43 -7.64
CA ALA A 76 2.31 0.98 -6.51
C ALA A 76 1.52 1.06 -5.20
N LEU A 77 0.79 2.16 -4.96
CA LEU A 77 -0.05 2.33 -3.78
C LEU A 77 -1.23 1.32 -3.75
N ASP A 78 -1.82 0.97 -4.89
CA ASP A 78 -2.84 -0.09 -4.96
C ASP A 78 -2.31 -1.45 -4.48
N LYS A 79 -1.02 -1.73 -4.70
CA LYS A 79 -0.38 -2.94 -4.17
C LYS A 79 -0.17 -2.89 -2.67
N PHE A 80 -0.09 -1.70 -2.07
CA PHE A 80 -0.12 -1.56 -0.62
C PHE A 80 -1.52 -1.86 -0.08
N ASP A 81 -2.59 -1.39 -0.73
CA ASP A 81 -3.97 -1.69 -0.34
C ASP A 81 -4.28 -3.21 -0.40
N GLU A 82 -3.64 -3.94 -1.32
CA GLU A 82 -3.72 -5.40 -1.41
C GLU A 82 -2.87 -6.16 -0.36
N SER A 83 -1.98 -5.46 0.35
CA SER A 83 -1.03 -6.09 1.28
C SER A 83 -1.68 -6.42 2.62
N ASP A 84 -1.53 -7.68 3.03
CA ASP A 84 -1.95 -8.14 4.37
C ASP A 84 -1.22 -7.43 5.52
N LEU A 85 -0.07 -6.79 5.25
CA LEU A 85 0.60 -5.96 6.24
C LEU A 85 -0.32 -4.84 6.73
N GLY A 86 -0.94 -4.07 5.83
CA GLY A 86 -1.87 -3.00 6.21
C GLY A 86 -3.10 -3.47 6.99
N THR A 87 -3.43 -4.76 6.90
CA THR A 87 -4.53 -5.39 7.66
C THR A 87 -4.11 -5.88 9.04
N PHE A 88 -2.82 -6.18 9.23
CA PHE A 88 -2.27 -6.75 10.45
C PHE A 88 -1.63 -5.70 11.38
N VAL A 89 -1.37 -4.51 10.83
CA VAL A 89 -0.75 -3.37 11.48
C VAL A 89 -1.72 -2.63 12.39
#